data_AF-A0A194W4K0-F1
#
_entry.id   AF-A0A194W4K0-F1
#
_cell.length_a   1.000
_cell.length_b   1.000
_cell.length_c   1.000
_cell.angle_alpha   90.00
_cell.angle_beta   90.00
_cell.angle_gamma   90.00
#
_symmetry.space_group_name_H-M   'P 1'
#
loop_
_entity.id
_entity.type
_entity.pdbx_description
1 polymer ?
#
loop_
_entity_poly.entity_id
_entity_poly.type
_entity_poly.pdbx_seq_one_letter_code
_entity_poly.pdbx_strand_id
1 'polypeptide(L)'
;MDRVILKQRVHSSPKSAAPLKNTISFRHPGYDDPEDILLTLPRLDSSPQSGAAAGVHYGTALLACQIIANNAFNGHLTTGRDGNNRVSIALDGILLDDDYWFVVDGEAGVYPVMPRFEDWQFPHHHMGSLTWDPKSQPVESQARLGSSESEKEDDWYERNVAAQQSDEEGRGRPSQTRAAT
;
A
#
# COMPACT_ATOMS: atom_id res chain seq x y z
N MET A 1 26.52 16.50 -63.20
CA MET A 1 26.67 16.61 -61.73
C MET A 1 25.47 15.95 -61.08
N ASP A 2 25.64 14.71 -60.60
CA ASP A 2 24.56 13.96 -59.93
C ASP A 2 24.46 14.35 -58.46
N ARG A 3 23.24 14.72 -58.02
CA ARG A 3 22.94 15.05 -56.62
C ARG A 3 22.60 13.76 -55.88
N VAL A 4 23.50 13.32 -55.00
CA VAL A 4 23.24 12.25 -54.05
C VAL A 4 22.30 12.78 -52.95
N ILE A 5 21.08 12.25 -52.87
CA ILE A 5 20.13 12.56 -51.79
C ILE A 5 20.39 11.61 -50.63
N LEU A 6 20.93 12.15 -49.53
CA LEU A 6 21.04 11.44 -48.25
C LEU A 6 19.65 11.37 -47.62
N LYS A 7 19.05 10.17 -47.66
CA LYS A 7 17.77 9.88 -46.99
C LYS A 7 18.06 9.78 -45.48
N GLN A 8 17.79 10.87 -44.76
CA GLN A 8 17.92 10.94 -43.30
C GLN A 8 17.07 9.83 -42.67
N ARG A 9 17.72 8.90 -41.98
CA ARG A 9 17.06 7.88 -41.18
C ARG A 9 16.46 8.60 -39.97
N VAL A 10 15.14 8.77 -39.96
CA VAL A 10 14.42 9.30 -38.81
C VAL A 10 14.60 8.29 -37.68
N HIS A 11 15.52 8.57 -36.77
CA HIS A 11 15.59 7.86 -35.50
C HIS A 11 14.30 8.19 -34.75
N SER A 12 13.38 7.23 -34.69
CA SER A 12 12.23 7.31 -33.81
C SER A 12 12.74 7.40 -32.39
N SER A 13 12.63 8.58 -31.77
CA SER A 13 12.89 8.74 -30.34
C SER A 13 12.02 7.75 -29.56
N PRO A 14 12.57 7.04 -28.55
CA PRO A 14 11.73 6.24 -27.67
C PRO A 14 10.70 7.16 -27.02
N LYS A 15 9.43 6.79 -27.12
CA LYS A 15 8.35 7.47 -26.41
C LYS A 15 8.69 7.39 -24.92
N SER A 16 9.02 8.53 -24.30
CA SER A 16 9.16 8.59 -22.85
C SER A 16 7.84 8.13 -22.24
N ALA A 17 7.85 7.03 -21.49
CA ALA A 17 6.73 6.68 -20.65
C ALA A 17 6.45 7.85 -19.70
N ALA A 18 5.18 8.09 -19.39
CA ALA A 18 4.83 9.04 -18.35
C ALA A 18 5.47 8.59 -17.01
N PRO A 19 5.91 9.52 -16.15
CA PRO A 19 6.40 9.17 -14.84
C PRO A 19 5.30 8.46 -14.05
N LEU A 20 5.68 7.38 -13.35
CA LEU A 20 4.77 6.63 -12.48
C LEU A 20 4.23 7.55 -11.37
N LYS A 21 2.99 7.31 -10.94
CA LYS A 21 2.42 8.01 -9.77
C LYS A 21 3.18 7.57 -8.51
N ASN A 22 3.24 8.42 -7.49
CA ASN A 22 3.84 8.05 -6.19
C ASN A 22 2.94 7.08 -5.38
N THR A 23 1.70 6.87 -5.82
CA THR A 23 0.70 6.02 -5.18
C THR A 23 0.08 5.07 -6.19
N ILE A 24 -0.43 3.94 -5.70
CA ILE A 24 -1.27 3.00 -6.44
C ILE A 24 -2.72 3.19 -5.97
N SER A 25 -3.66 3.29 -6.90
CA SER A 25 -5.09 3.35 -6.61
C SER A 25 -5.72 1.96 -6.70
N PHE A 26 -6.49 1.59 -5.68
CA PHE A 26 -7.29 0.37 -5.69
C PHE A 26 -8.76 0.74 -5.80
N ARG A 27 -9.41 0.20 -6.82
CA ARG A 27 -10.70 0.67 -7.31
C ARG A 27 -11.77 -0.40 -7.23
N HIS A 28 -13.02 0.04 -7.24
CA HIS A 28 -14.20 -0.79 -7.34
C HIS A 28 -14.69 -0.85 -8.79
N PRO A 29 -14.97 -2.03 -9.37
CA PRO A 29 -15.38 -2.13 -10.76
C PRO A 29 -16.75 -1.48 -11.04
N GLY A 30 -17.66 -1.50 -10.07
CA GLY A 30 -19.06 -1.07 -10.24
C GLY A 30 -19.36 0.41 -9.95
N TYR A 31 -18.39 1.19 -9.47
CA TYR A 31 -18.54 2.64 -9.29
C TYR A 31 -17.89 3.38 -10.46
N ASP A 32 -18.34 4.60 -10.73
CA ASP A 32 -17.74 5.47 -11.75
C ASP A 32 -16.55 6.26 -11.20
N ASP A 33 -15.61 6.63 -12.07
CA ASP A 33 -14.49 7.49 -11.70
C ASP A 33 -15.02 8.92 -11.44
N PRO A 34 -14.63 9.58 -10.33
CA PRO A 34 -13.60 9.19 -9.36
C PRO A 34 -14.09 8.47 -8.09
N GLU A 35 -15.40 8.22 -7.95
CA GLU A 35 -15.98 7.53 -6.78
C GLU A 35 -15.61 6.04 -6.71
N ASP A 36 -14.94 5.52 -7.73
CA ASP A 36 -14.47 4.15 -7.79
C ASP A 36 -13.21 3.87 -6.95
N ILE A 37 -12.54 4.88 -6.41
CA ILE A 37 -11.34 4.70 -5.59
C ILE A 37 -11.73 4.26 -4.17
N LEU A 38 -11.39 3.02 -3.81
CA LEU A 38 -11.58 2.49 -2.45
C LEU A 38 -10.50 2.98 -1.50
N LEU A 39 -9.24 2.88 -1.92
CA LEU A 39 -8.08 3.30 -1.14
C LEU A 39 -6.89 3.58 -2.07
N THR A 40 -5.92 4.35 -1.58
CA THR A 40 -4.63 4.57 -2.26
C THR A 40 -3.50 4.21 -1.31
N LEU A 41 -2.46 3.54 -1.82
CA LEU A 41 -1.28 3.20 -1.04
C LEU A 41 -0.02 3.81 -1.67
N PRO A 42 0.91 4.36 -0.87
CA PRO A 42 2.18 4.88 -1.38
C PRO A 42 3.09 3.74 -1.84
N ARG A 43 3.89 4.00 -2.86
CA ARG A 43 4.89 3.07 -3.39
C ARG A 43 6.12 3.05 -2.48
N LEU A 44 6.11 2.21 -1.44
CA LEU A 44 7.20 2.11 -0.46
C LEU A 44 7.97 0.79 -0.54
N ASP A 45 7.39 -0.23 -1.16
CA ASP A 45 7.95 -1.57 -1.16
C ASP A 45 8.89 -1.78 -2.34
N SER A 46 10.13 -2.19 -2.06
CA SER A 46 11.14 -2.42 -3.09
C SER A 46 11.00 -3.81 -3.69
N SER A 47 11.02 -3.93 -5.02
CA SER A 47 11.15 -5.25 -5.66
C SER A 47 12.60 -5.74 -5.61
N PRO A 48 12.89 -6.94 -5.10
CA PRO A 48 14.26 -7.51 -5.09
C PRO A 48 14.87 -7.65 -6.49
N GLN A 49 14.01 -7.75 -7.52
CA GLN A 49 14.40 -7.99 -8.91
C GLN A 49 14.69 -6.69 -9.69
N SER A 50 14.24 -5.56 -9.15
CA SER A 50 14.32 -4.25 -9.78
C SER A 50 14.64 -3.25 -8.68
N GLY A 51 15.93 -3.06 -8.38
CA GLY A 51 16.41 -2.11 -7.37
C GLY A 51 16.10 -0.63 -7.66
N ALA A 52 15.10 -0.35 -8.50
CA ALA A 52 14.67 0.98 -8.92
C ALA A 52 13.14 1.20 -8.85
N ALA A 53 12.31 0.14 -8.85
CA ALA A 53 10.85 0.31 -8.85
C ALA A 53 10.28 0.03 -7.45
N ALA A 54 9.79 1.09 -6.79
CA ALA A 54 8.98 0.99 -5.60
C ALA A 54 7.52 0.70 -5.99
N GLY A 55 6.86 -0.15 -5.22
CA GLY A 55 5.48 -0.56 -5.42
C GLY A 55 4.77 -0.79 -4.09
N VAL A 56 3.74 -1.62 -4.13
CA VAL A 56 2.95 -1.98 -2.94
C VAL A 56 2.92 -3.49 -2.79
N HIS A 57 3.19 -3.98 -1.59
CA HIS A 57 3.11 -5.39 -1.23
C HIS A 57 1.70 -5.95 -1.49
N TYR A 58 1.62 -7.00 -2.30
CA TYR A 58 0.35 -7.53 -2.81
C TYR A 58 -0.56 -8.01 -1.68
N GLY A 59 -0.05 -8.80 -0.73
CA GLY A 59 -0.83 -9.30 0.40
C GLY A 59 -1.42 -8.17 1.24
N THR A 60 -0.67 -7.09 1.45
CA THR A 60 -1.14 -5.91 2.21
C THR A 60 -2.27 -5.21 1.46
N ALA A 61 -2.08 -4.94 0.17
CA ALA A 61 -3.09 -4.30 -0.66
C ALA A 61 -4.38 -5.12 -0.75
N LEU A 62 -4.25 -6.44 -0.98
CA LEU A 62 -5.39 -7.35 -1.06
C LEU A 62 -6.17 -7.38 0.25
N LEU A 63 -5.48 -7.57 1.38
CA LEU A 63 -6.12 -7.62 2.69
C LEU A 63 -6.84 -6.30 3.03
N ALA A 64 -6.23 -5.16 2.73
CA ALA A 64 -6.84 -3.85 2.93
C ALA A 64 -8.14 -3.72 2.12
N CYS A 65 -8.14 -4.13 0.85
CA CYS A 65 -9.35 -4.10 0.01
C CYS A 65 -10.44 -5.02 0.56
N GLN A 66 -10.08 -6.23 0.99
CA GLN A 66 -11.02 -7.20 1.57
C GLN A 66 -11.69 -6.65 2.84
N ILE A 67 -10.95 -5.97 3.71
CA ILE A 67 -11.48 -5.33 4.92
C ILE A 67 -12.47 -4.21 4.55
N ILE A 68 -12.07 -3.32 3.63
CA ILE A 68 -12.92 -2.19 3.19
C ILE A 68 -14.21 -2.68 2.53
N ALA A 69 -14.13 -3.77 1.76
CA ALA A 69 -15.27 -4.44 1.15
C ALA A 69 -16.05 -5.32 2.15
N ASN A 70 -16.23 -4.85 3.38
CA ASN A 70 -16.98 -5.54 4.42
C ASN A 70 -16.51 -6.99 4.67
N ASN A 71 -15.18 -7.19 4.77
CA ASN A 71 -14.56 -8.50 5.01
C ASN A 71 -14.80 -9.54 3.89
N ALA A 72 -14.90 -9.09 2.63
CA ALA A 72 -15.04 -9.97 1.47
C ALA A 72 -13.72 -10.71 1.13
N PHE A 73 -13.32 -11.66 1.97
CA PHE A 73 -12.06 -12.42 1.80
C PHE A 73 -12.04 -13.36 0.58
N ASN A 74 -13.17 -13.55 -0.11
CA ASN A 74 -13.27 -14.20 -1.41
C ASN A 74 -12.93 -13.27 -2.58
N GLY A 75 -12.65 -11.99 -2.34
CA GLY A 75 -12.28 -11.05 -3.38
C GLY A 75 -10.82 -11.15 -3.82
N HIS A 76 -10.53 -10.60 -5.00
CA HIS A 76 -9.21 -10.62 -5.64
C HIS A 76 -8.93 -9.31 -6.41
N LEU A 77 -7.65 -9.07 -6.73
CA LEU A 77 -7.24 -7.92 -7.54
C LEU A 77 -7.12 -8.30 -9.03
N THR A 78 -7.47 -7.35 -9.89
CA THR A 78 -7.36 -7.43 -11.35
C THR A 78 -6.67 -6.18 -11.89
N THR A 79 -6.06 -6.29 -13.08
CA THR A 79 -5.46 -5.13 -13.78
C THR A 79 -6.46 -4.40 -14.68
N GLY A 80 -7.65 -4.97 -14.90
CA GLY A 80 -8.73 -4.38 -15.69
C GLY A 80 -10.01 -4.23 -14.88
N ARG A 81 -10.78 -3.17 -15.19
CA ARG A 81 -12.09 -2.87 -14.58
C ARG A 81 -13.16 -3.94 -14.84
N ASP A 82 -13.05 -4.66 -15.95
CA ASP A 82 -13.98 -5.72 -16.34
C ASP A 82 -13.89 -6.97 -15.44
N GLY A 83 -12.98 -6.97 -14.47
CA GLY A 83 -12.71 -8.11 -13.61
C GLY A 83 -11.95 -9.24 -14.32
N ASN A 84 -11.54 -9.04 -15.57
CA ASN A 84 -10.64 -9.94 -16.25
C ASN A 84 -9.19 -9.62 -15.85
N ASN A 85 -8.28 -10.56 -16.11
CA ASN A 85 -6.85 -10.44 -15.80
C ASN A 85 -6.59 -10.32 -14.29
N ARG A 86 -6.99 -11.36 -13.55
CA ARG A 86 -6.62 -11.52 -12.14
C ARG A 86 -5.11 -11.46 -11.97
N VAL A 87 -4.68 -10.68 -10.97
CA VAL A 87 -3.28 -10.59 -10.56
C VAL A 87 -2.82 -11.98 -10.10
N SER A 88 -1.71 -12.46 -10.70
CA SER A 88 -1.22 -13.83 -10.54
C SER A 88 0.15 -13.94 -9.85
N ILE A 89 0.66 -12.83 -9.30
CA ILE A 89 1.90 -12.83 -8.51
C ILE A 89 1.67 -13.47 -7.13
N ALA A 90 2.76 -13.92 -6.49
CA ALA A 90 2.70 -14.42 -5.11
C ALA A 90 2.24 -13.30 -4.15
N LEU A 91 1.61 -13.65 -3.02
CA LEU A 91 1.15 -12.68 -2.01
C LEU A 91 2.29 -11.80 -1.48
N ASP A 92 3.51 -12.33 -1.42
CA ASP A 92 4.71 -11.58 -1.04
C ASP A 92 5.31 -10.74 -2.21
N GLY A 93 4.63 -10.71 -3.35
CA GLY A 93 5.02 -9.96 -4.54
C GLY A 93 4.70 -8.46 -4.42
N ILE A 94 5.27 -7.68 -5.33
CA ILE A 94 5.10 -6.22 -5.38
C ILE A 94 4.26 -5.84 -6.59
N LEU A 95 3.18 -5.09 -6.33
CA LEU A 95 2.32 -4.47 -7.34
C LEU A 95 3.00 -3.21 -7.88
N LEU A 96 3.01 -3.07 -9.20
CA LEU A 96 3.78 -2.02 -9.90
C LEU A 96 2.92 -1.10 -10.77
N ASP A 97 1.71 -1.51 -11.17
CA ASP A 97 0.84 -0.66 -11.99
C ASP A 97 0.28 0.51 -11.17
N ASP A 98 -0.25 1.53 -11.84
CA ASP A 98 -0.83 2.71 -11.17
C ASP A 98 -2.22 2.45 -10.59
N ASP A 99 -2.94 1.46 -11.12
CA ASP A 99 -4.34 1.21 -10.82
C ASP A 99 -4.63 -0.30 -10.83
N TYR A 100 -5.38 -0.78 -9.83
CA TYR A 100 -5.90 -2.15 -9.72
C TYR A 100 -7.39 -2.10 -9.33
N TRP A 101 -8.16 -3.12 -9.72
CA TRP A 101 -9.57 -3.26 -9.34
C TRP A 101 -9.74 -4.42 -8.39
N PHE A 102 -10.49 -4.22 -7.30
CA PHE A 102 -10.85 -5.26 -6.34
C PHE A 102 -12.24 -5.81 -6.68
N VAL A 103 -12.30 -7.09 -6.99
CA VAL A 103 -13.48 -7.80 -7.46
C VAL A 103 -13.86 -8.89 -6.45
N VAL A 104 -15.14 -8.97 -6.09
CA VAL A 104 -15.67 -10.01 -5.20
C VAL A 104 -16.46 -11.02 -6.03
N ASP A 105 -16.07 -12.29 -5.96
CA ASP A 105 -16.73 -13.35 -6.72
C ASP A 105 -18.19 -13.51 -6.27
N GLY A 106 -19.12 -13.49 -7.24
CA GLY A 106 -20.56 -13.66 -6.98
C GLY A 106 -21.31 -12.37 -6.61
N GLU A 107 -20.61 -11.24 -6.46
CA GLU A 107 -21.22 -9.93 -6.20
C GLU A 107 -20.95 -8.98 -7.38
N ALA A 108 -21.97 -8.73 -8.20
CA ALA A 108 -21.90 -7.79 -9.33
C ALA A 108 -22.32 -6.36 -8.94
N GLY A 109 -22.37 -6.06 -7.64
CA GLY A 109 -23.03 -4.88 -7.09
C GLY A 109 -22.08 -3.82 -6.54
N VAL A 110 -22.69 -2.79 -5.97
CA VAL A 110 -22.06 -1.74 -5.18
C VAL A 110 -21.78 -2.28 -3.77
N TYR A 111 -20.59 -2.03 -3.22
CA TYR A 111 -20.30 -2.43 -1.83
C TYR A 111 -21.28 -1.76 -0.86
N PRO A 112 -21.85 -2.52 0.10
CA PRO A 112 -22.77 -1.96 1.06
C PRO A 112 -22.05 -0.95 1.96
N VAL A 113 -22.56 0.28 2.01
CA VAL A 113 -22.10 1.25 2.99
C VAL A 113 -22.68 0.86 4.34
N MET A 114 -21.80 0.55 5.30
CA MET A 114 -22.20 0.27 6.67
C MET A 114 -22.29 1.59 7.44
N PRO A 115 -23.49 2.10 7.76
CA PRO A 115 -23.65 3.42 8.36
C PRO A 115 -23.19 3.46 9.83
N ARG A 116 -23.09 2.29 10.47
CA ARG A 116 -22.74 2.13 11.87
C ARG A 116 -21.73 1.02 12.03
N PHE A 117 -20.76 1.24 12.90
CA PHE A 117 -19.75 0.23 13.22
C PHE A 117 -20.37 -1.01 13.88
N GLU A 118 -21.47 -0.84 14.62
CA GLU A 118 -22.17 -1.97 15.26
C GLU A 118 -22.77 -2.97 14.25
N ASP A 119 -23.10 -2.50 13.04
CA ASP A 119 -23.66 -3.35 11.99
C ASP A 119 -22.54 -4.12 11.25
N TRP A 120 -21.30 -3.66 11.34
CA TRP A 120 -20.14 -4.30 10.72
C TRP A 120 -19.81 -5.61 11.44
N GLN A 121 -19.86 -6.72 10.71
CA GLN A 121 -19.63 -8.04 11.27
C GLN A 121 -18.15 -8.37 11.28
N PHE A 122 -17.56 -8.40 12.48
CA PHE A 122 -16.19 -8.82 12.65
C PHE A 122 -16.02 -10.31 12.27
N PRO A 123 -15.03 -10.66 11.43
CA PRO A 123 -14.92 -12.00 10.87
C PRO A 123 -14.25 -12.98 11.85
N HIS A 124 -14.93 -13.26 12.97
CA HIS A 124 -14.42 -14.08 14.09
C HIS A 124 -13.83 -15.43 13.68
N HIS A 125 -14.31 -16.05 12.60
CA HIS A 125 -13.93 -17.40 12.18
C HIS A 125 -12.84 -17.43 11.10
N HIS A 126 -12.58 -16.31 10.41
CA HIS A 126 -11.59 -16.24 9.32
C HIS A 126 -10.23 -15.70 9.79
N MET A 127 -10.11 -15.27 11.05
CA MET A 127 -8.84 -14.75 11.58
C MET A 127 -7.77 -15.81 11.80
N GLY A 128 -8.13 -17.09 11.91
CA GLY A 128 -7.18 -18.17 12.18
C GLY A 128 -6.10 -18.34 11.11
N SER A 129 -6.38 -17.92 9.86
CA SER A 129 -5.41 -17.93 8.75
C SER A 129 -4.68 -16.60 8.55
N LEU A 130 -5.12 -15.53 9.23
CA LEU A 130 -4.52 -14.19 9.13
C LEU A 130 -3.41 -13.98 10.17
N THR A 131 -3.05 -15.02 10.93
CA THR A 131 -1.99 -14.93 11.93
C THR A 131 -0.67 -14.62 11.24
N TRP A 132 -0.05 -13.52 11.64
CA TRP A 132 1.38 -13.32 11.45
C TRP A 132 2.09 -14.49 12.14
N ASP A 133 2.65 -15.43 11.37
CA ASP A 133 3.55 -16.44 11.94
C ASP A 133 4.93 -15.79 12.05
N PRO A 134 5.41 -15.42 13.25
CA PRO A 134 6.74 -14.85 13.40
C PRO A 134 7.86 -15.81 12.94
N LYS A 135 7.55 -17.09 12.67
CA LYS A 135 8.48 -18.10 12.17
C LYS A 135 8.46 -18.30 10.66
N SER A 136 7.59 -17.62 9.91
CA SER A 136 7.66 -17.62 8.44
C SER A 136 8.79 -16.70 7.99
N GLN A 137 10.04 -17.04 8.34
CA GLN A 137 11.21 -16.36 7.78
C GLN A 137 11.39 -16.80 6.32
N PRO A 138 11.80 -15.89 5.42
CA PRO A 138 12.27 -16.29 4.10
C PRO A 138 13.47 -17.22 4.30
N VAL A 139 13.46 -18.35 3.61
CA VAL A 139 14.62 -19.26 3.56
C VAL A 139 15.69 -18.58 2.71
N GLU A 140 16.43 -17.62 3.27
CA GLU A 140 17.67 -17.13 2.67
C GLU A 140 18.71 -16.80 3.75
N SER A 141 19.41 -17.87 4.14
CA SER A 141 20.85 -17.96 4.39
C SER A 141 21.57 -16.69 4.83
N GLN A 142 21.83 -16.56 6.14
CA GLN A 142 23.10 -16.04 6.64
C GLN A 142 23.60 -16.85 7.84
N ALA A 143 24.44 -17.83 7.50
CA ALA A 143 25.62 -18.12 8.30
C ALA A 143 26.43 -16.81 8.45
N ARG A 144 26.99 -16.58 9.64
CA ARG A 144 27.79 -15.41 10.07
C ARG A 144 26.92 -14.16 10.26
N LEU A 145 26.71 -13.65 11.47
CA LEU A 145 27.69 -13.31 12.51
C LEU A 145 27.00 -13.32 13.87
N GLY A 146 27.66 -13.87 14.89
CA GLY A 146 27.15 -13.84 16.26
C GLY A 146 27.18 -12.45 16.87
N SER A 147 26.17 -12.10 17.64
CA SER A 147 26.26 -11.93 19.09
C SER A 147 24.87 -11.59 19.63
N SER A 148 24.51 -12.21 20.75
CA SER A 148 23.28 -11.93 21.48
C SER A 148 23.36 -10.56 22.15
N GLU A 149 22.38 -9.70 21.92
CA GLU A 149 22.00 -8.67 22.88
C GLU A 149 20.48 -8.67 22.98
N SER A 150 19.99 -9.26 24.07
CA SER A 150 18.59 -9.18 24.47
C SER A 150 18.34 -7.80 25.07
N GLU A 151 18.02 -6.83 24.22
CA GLU A 151 17.41 -5.58 24.69
C GLU A 151 16.00 -5.91 25.21
N LYS A 152 15.76 -5.62 26.49
CA LYS A 152 14.47 -5.88 27.12
C LYS A 152 13.47 -4.83 26.65
N GLU A 153 12.31 -5.29 26.22
CA GLU A 153 11.17 -4.52 25.70
C GLU A 153 10.76 -3.32 26.59
N ASP A 154 11.06 -3.41 27.89
CA ASP A 154 10.79 -2.36 28.89
C ASP A 154 11.58 -1.04 28.65
N ASP A 155 12.82 -1.12 28.14
CA ASP A 155 13.67 0.07 27.93
C ASP A 155 13.19 0.94 26.76
N TRP A 156 12.49 0.35 25.79
CA TRP A 156 11.96 1.06 24.64
C TRP A 156 10.73 1.90 25.01
N TYR A 157 9.85 1.35 25.85
CA TYR A 157 8.63 2.03 26.27
C TYR A 157 8.92 3.29 27.10
N GLU A 158 9.82 3.21 28.09
CA GLU A 158 10.16 4.34 28.96
C GLU A 158 10.80 5.51 28.18
N ARG A 159 11.67 5.19 27.21
CA ARG A 159 12.37 6.20 26.42
C ARG A 159 11.43 7.01 25.53
N ASN A 160 10.40 6.37 24.98
CA ASN A 160 9.44 7.04 24.09
C ASN A 160 8.37 7.81 24.84
N VAL A 161 7.96 7.35 26.03
CA VAL A 161 7.03 8.09 26.90
C VAL A 161 7.71 9.37 27.44
N ALA A 162 8.97 9.28 27.85
CA ALA A 162 9.72 10.44 28.32
C ALA A 162 9.89 11.54 27.25
N ALA A 163 10.07 11.15 25.98
CA ALA A 163 10.17 12.08 24.87
C ALA A 163 8.87 12.87 24.62
N GLN A 164 7.70 12.26 24.87
CA GLN A 164 6.41 12.94 24.73
C GLN A 164 6.14 13.95 25.85
N GLN A 165 6.63 13.68 27.06
CA GLN A 165 6.47 14.59 28.21
C GLN A 165 7.35 15.83 28.10
N SER A 166 8.56 15.72 27.51
CA SER A 166 9.43 16.90 27.30
C SER A 166 8.91 17.87 26.25
N ASP A 167 8.10 17.40 25.30
CA ASP A 167 7.52 18.25 24.24
C ASP A 167 6.30 19.06 24.72
N GLU A 168 5.59 18.61 25.76
CA GLU A 168 4.47 19.34 26.35
C GLU A 168 4.92 20.48 27.27
N GLU A 169 6.05 20.32 27.98
CA GLU A 169 6.55 21.33 28.93
C GLU A 169 7.21 22.54 28.22
N GLY A 170 7.54 22.41 26.94
CA GLY A 170 8.08 23.49 26.09
C GLY A 170 7.03 24.42 25.45
N ARG A 171 5.73 24.08 25.50
CA ARG A 171 4.65 24.93 24.95
C ARG A 171 4.05 25.82 26.03
N GLY A 172 4.87 26.73 26.55
CA GLY A 172 4.45 27.80 27.45
C GLY A 172 3.35 28.67 26.85
N ARG A 173 2.28 28.92 27.63
CA ARG A 173 1.18 29.85 27.33
C ARG A 173 1.70 31.25 26.97
N PRO A 174 1.16 31.93 25.95
CA PRO A 174 1.45 33.35 25.74
C PRO A 174 0.81 34.21 26.85
N SER A 175 1.65 34.95 27.58
CA SER A 175 1.26 35.92 28.60
C SER A 175 0.45 37.07 27.99
N GLN A 176 -0.77 37.28 28.47
CA GLN A 176 -1.55 38.48 28.18
C GLN A 176 -1.04 39.65 29.05
N THR A 177 -0.38 40.63 28.44
CA THR A 177 -0.10 41.91 29.09
C THR A 177 -1.23 42.89 28.75
N ARG A 178 -2.12 43.15 29.71
CA ARG A 178 -3.08 44.27 29.65
C ARG A 178 -2.32 45.59 29.89
N ALA A 179 -2.31 46.47 28.89
CA ALA A 179 -1.99 47.88 29.09
C ALA A 179 -3.24 48.59 29.64
N ALA A 180 -3.10 49.23 30.79
CA ALA A 180 -4.12 50.12 31.35
C ALA A 180 -3.95 51.52 30.75
N THR A 181 -5.08 52.15 30.41
CA THR A 181 -5.22 53.60 30.26
C THR A 181 -6.48 53.98 31.02
#